data_AF-A0A2E7W0Z2-F1
#
_entry.id   AF-A0A2E7W0Z2-F1
#
_cell.length_a   1.000
_cell.length_b   1.000
_cell.length_c   1.000
_cell.angle_alpha   90.00
_cell.angle_beta   90.00
_cell.angle_gamma   90.00
#
_symmetry.space_group_name_H-M   'P 1'
#
loop_
_entity.id
_entity.type
_entity.pdbx_description
1 polymer ?
#
loop_
_entity_poly.entity_id
_entity_poly.type
_entity_poly.pdbx_seq_one_letter_code
_entity_poly.pdbx_strand_id
1 'polypeptide(L)'
;MAGVTKRKRSVHYVNNKEFLAALIAYKKDVAEAEELGKDKPRITNYLGECFLKIATHLSFKPNFVNYIFKDDMISDGIENCVQYIHNFNPEKSQNPFAYFTQII
;
A
#
# COMPACT_ATOMS: atom_id res chain seq x y z
N MET A 1 -14.44 36.05 -14.68
CA MET A 1 -14.60 34.60 -14.41
C MET A 1 -13.21 33.98 -14.27
N ALA A 2 -12.80 33.63 -13.06
CA ALA A 2 -11.51 32.97 -12.83
C ALA A 2 -11.59 31.50 -13.27
N GLY A 3 -10.79 31.13 -14.27
CA GLY A 3 -10.72 29.77 -14.78
C GLY A 3 -10.14 28.83 -13.72
N VAL A 4 -10.92 27.85 -13.27
CA VAL A 4 -10.43 26.77 -12.42
C VAL A 4 -9.49 25.92 -13.28
N THR A 5 -8.18 26.13 -13.13
CA THR A 5 -7.17 25.21 -13.65
C THR A 5 -7.40 23.84 -13.03
N LYS A 6 -7.91 22.90 -13.82
CA LYS A 6 -8.08 21.50 -13.45
C LYS A 6 -6.72 20.96 -13.03
N ARG A 7 -6.49 20.76 -11.71
CA ARG A 7 -5.25 20.18 -11.19
C ARG A 7 -4.95 18.91 -11.98
N LYS A 8 -3.77 18.86 -12.62
CA LYS A 8 -3.26 17.68 -13.32
C LYS A 8 -3.35 16.52 -12.32
N ARG A 9 -4.16 15.49 -12.61
CA ARG A 9 -4.22 14.32 -11.73
C ARG A 9 -2.80 13.77 -11.65
N SER A 10 -2.22 13.76 -10.45
CA SER A 10 -0.99 13.04 -10.20
C SER A 10 -1.20 11.62 -10.69
N VAL A 11 -0.37 11.19 -11.65
CA VAL A 11 -0.30 9.76 -12.00
C VAL A 11 0.29 9.11 -10.77
N HIS A 12 -0.58 8.54 -9.93
CA HIS A 12 -0.12 7.77 -8.78
C HIS A 12 0.51 6.49 -9.33
N TYR A 13 1.77 6.26 -8.98
CA TYR A 13 2.55 5.07 -9.34
C TYR A 13 1.95 3.76 -8.77
N VAL A 14 0.87 3.87 -7.99
CA VAL A 14 -0.05 2.81 -7.60
C VAL A 14 -1.47 3.25 -7.95
N ASN A 15 -2.23 2.40 -8.66
CA ASN A 15 -3.64 2.66 -8.91
C ASN A 15 -4.46 2.35 -7.66
N ASN A 16 -4.92 3.40 -6.95
CA ASN A 16 -5.63 3.25 -5.70
C ASN A 16 -6.92 2.39 -5.80
N LYS A 17 -7.61 2.40 -6.95
CA LYS A 17 -8.82 1.60 -7.14
C LYS A 17 -8.52 0.10 -7.22
N GLU A 18 -7.53 -0.26 -8.04
CA GLU A 18 -7.10 -1.65 -8.19
C GLU A 18 -6.43 -2.16 -6.91
N PHE A 19 -5.67 -1.30 -6.23
CA PHE A 19 -5.07 -1.61 -4.94
C PHE A 19 -6.12 -1.90 -3.86
N LEU A 20 -7.16 -1.06 -3.76
CA LEU A 20 -8.28 -1.30 -2.85
C LEU A 20 -9.01 -2.60 -3.16
N ALA A 21 -9.31 -2.85 -4.45
CA ALA A 21 -9.97 -4.08 -4.86
C ALA A 21 -9.17 -5.33 -4.49
N ALA A 22 -7.84 -5.30 -4.72
CA ALA A 22 -6.95 -6.40 -4.36
C ALA A 22 -6.88 -6.63 -2.83
N LEU A 23 -6.89 -5.57 -2.03
CA LEU A 23 -6.92 -5.68 -0.56
C LEU A 23 -8.25 -6.27 -0.06
N ILE A 24 -9.38 -5.88 -0.65
CA ILE A 24 -10.69 -6.44 -0.31
C ILE A 24 -10.74 -7.93 -0.67
N ALA A 25 -10.26 -8.30 -1.86
CA ALA A 25 -10.18 -9.70 -2.28
C ALA A 25 -9.33 -10.53 -1.32
N TYR A 26 -8.11 -10.06 -1.03
CA TYR A 26 -7.22 -10.74 -0.07
C TYR A 26 -7.84 -10.85 1.32
N LYS A 27 -8.51 -9.81 1.83
CA LYS A 27 -9.19 -9.86 3.13
C LYS A 27 -10.32 -10.90 3.15
N LYS A 28 -11.04 -11.05 2.04
CA LYS A 28 -12.05 -12.10 1.87
C LYS A 28 -11.40 -13.49 1.88
N ASP A 29 -10.31 -13.68 1.16
CA ASP A 29 -9.58 -14.95 1.13
C ASP A 29 -9.04 -15.33 2.52
N VAL A 30 -8.59 -14.35 3.31
CA VAL A 30 -8.16 -14.56 4.70
C VAL A 30 -9.33 -15.01 5.57
N ALA A 31 -10.48 -14.34 5.48
CA ALA A 31 -11.67 -14.71 6.25
C ALA A 31 -12.17 -16.11 5.89
N GLU A 32 -12.20 -16.45 4.60
CA GLU A 32 -12.59 -17.79 4.13
C GLU A 32 -11.61 -18.86 4.63
N ALA A 33 -10.31 -18.59 4.60
CA ALA A 33 -9.31 -19.51 5.14
C ALA A 33 -9.49 -19.74 6.66
N GLU A 34 -9.81 -18.69 7.41
CA GLU A 34 -10.09 -18.76 8.85
C GLU A 34 -11.35 -19.60 9.14
N GLU A 35 -12.44 -19.39 8.39
CA GLU A 35 -13.66 -20.19 8.51
C GLU A 35 -13.43 -21.69 8.18
N LEU A 36 -12.53 -21.97 7.24
CA LEU A 36 -12.17 -23.33 6.83
C LEU A 36 -11.06 -23.95 7.68
N GLY A 37 -10.51 -23.24 8.67
CA GLY A 37 -9.38 -23.71 9.48
C GLY A 37 -8.09 -23.95 8.69
N LYS A 38 -7.90 -23.21 7.59
CA LYS A 38 -6.71 -23.27 6.73
C LYS A 38 -5.68 -22.21 7.14
N ASP A 39 -4.45 -22.41 6.71
CA ASP A 39 -3.39 -21.40 6.85
C ASP A 39 -3.76 -20.09 6.14
N LYS A 40 -3.27 -18.98 6.70
CA LYS A 40 -3.44 -17.64 6.14
C LYS A 40 -2.92 -17.62 4.69
N PRO A 41 -3.71 -17.14 3.72
CA PRO A 41 -3.27 -17.07 2.33
C PRO A 41 -2.05 -16.16 2.20
N ARG A 42 -1.21 -16.47 1.21
CA ARG A 42 -0.06 -15.63 0.88
C ARG A 42 -0.53 -14.31 0.28
N ILE A 43 0.17 -13.23 0.59
CA ILE A 43 -0.03 -11.93 -0.06
C ILE A 43 0.28 -12.09 -1.55
N THR A 44 -0.58 -11.54 -2.40
CA THR A 44 -0.42 -11.64 -3.85
C THR A 44 0.76 -10.80 -4.35
N ASN A 45 1.39 -11.23 -5.45
CA ASN A 45 2.50 -10.49 -6.05
C ASN A 45 2.11 -9.04 -6.38
N TYR A 46 0.87 -8.80 -6.83
CA TYR A 46 0.38 -7.45 -7.09
C TYR A 46 0.36 -6.56 -5.83
N LEU A 47 -0.08 -7.07 -4.68
CA LEU A 47 -0.04 -6.34 -3.42
C LEU A 47 1.41 -6.07 -2.99
N GLY A 48 2.29 -7.08 -3.12
CA GLY A 48 3.72 -6.92 -2.87
C GLY A 48 4.37 -5.85 -3.75
N GLU A 49 4.06 -5.82 -5.05
CA GLU A 49 4.52 -4.78 -5.97
C GLU A 49 4.01 -3.39 -5.57
N CYS A 50 2.76 -3.27 -5.10
CA CYS A 50 2.23 -2.01 -4.60
C CYS A 50 3.03 -1.51 -3.39
N PHE A 51 3.31 -2.38 -2.41
CA PHE A 51 4.10 -2.04 -1.23
C PHE A 51 5.53 -1.62 -1.61
N LEU A 52 6.19 -2.40 -2.48
CA LEU A 52 7.52 -2.08 -2.99
C LEU A 52 7.55 -0.70 -3.66
N LYS A 53 6.57 -0.40 -4.53
CA LYS A 53 6.45 0.89 -5.19
C LYS A 53 6.25 2.04 -4.19
N ILE A 54 5.44 1.83 -3.15
CA ILE A 54 5.22 2.84 -2.09
C ILE A 54 6.51 3.10 -1.31
N ALA A 55 7.14 2.06 -0.77
CA ALA A 55 8.38 2.18 0.02
C ALA A 55 9.52 2.78 -0.81
N THR A 56 9.70 2.29 -2.04
CA THR A 56 10.72 2.83 -2.97
C THR A 56 10.46 4.30 -3.27
N HIS A 57 9.21 4.71 -3.49
CA HIS A 57 8.94 6.12 -3.77
C HIS A 57 9.18 7.03 -2.56
N LEU A 58 8.85 6.58 -1.34
CA LEU A 58 9.13 7.33 -0.12
C LEU A 58 10.63 7.53 0.10
N SER A 59 11.45 6.57 -0.32
CA SER A 59 12.92 6.67 -0.27
C SER A 59 13.53 7.78 -1.14
N PHE A 60 12.79 8.30 -2.13
CA PHE A 60 13.23 9.43 -2.95
C PHE A 60 12.87 10.80 -2.35
N LYS A 61 12.19 10.85 -1.20
CA LYS A 61 11.94 12.13 -0.53
C LYS A 61 13.27 12.81 -0.18
N PRO A 62 13.34 14.16 -0.18
CA PRO A 62 14.57 14.89 0.11
C PRO A 62 15.26 14.49 1.43
N ASN A 63 14.48 14.08 2.44
CA ASN A 63 15.00 13.64 3.74
C ASN A 63 15.76 12.30 3.67
N PHE A 64 15.48 11.46 2.66
CA PHE A 64 15.98 10.09 2.57
C PHE A 64 16.81 9.81 1.31
N VAL A 65 16.87 10.76 0.36
CA VAL A 65 17.53 10.55 -0.94
C VAL A 65 19.01 10.19 -0.83
N ASN A 66 19.71 10.68 0.20
CA ASN A 66 21.13 10.40 0.48
C ASN A 66 21.33 9.46 1.67
N TYR A 67 20.27 8.76 2.10
CA TYR A 67 20.37 7.81 3.21
C TYR A 67 21.16 6.58 2.76
N ILE A 68 22.21 6.23 3.51
CA ILE A 68 23.14 5.16 3.11
C ILE A 68 22.52 3.75 3.23
N PHE A 69 21.54 3.56 4.12
CA PHE A 69 20.83 2.29 4.32
C PHE A 69 19.46 2.31 3.65
N LYS A 70 19.41 2.87 2.43
CA LYS A 70 18.15 3.07 1.70
C LYS A 70 17.39 1.77 1.44
N ASP A 71 18.12 0.70 1.11
CA ASP A 71 17.52 -0.60 0.81
C ASP A 71 16.95 -1.27 2.07
N ASP A 72 17.61 -1.09 3.23
CA ASP A 72 17.11 -1.56 4.52
C ASP A 72 15.82 -0.79 4.89
N MET A 73 15.80 0.53 4.72
CA MET A 73 14.60 1.35 4.94
C MET A 73 13.43 0.96 4.01
N ILE A 74 13.72 0.59 2.75
CA ILE A 74 12.69 0.08 1.83
C ILE A 74 12.16 -1.27 2.33
N SER A 75 13.05 -2.15 2.79
CA SER A 75 12.69 -3.47 3.33
C SER A 75 11.81 -3.32 4.57
N ASP A 76 12.19 -2.48 5.53
CA ASP A 76 11.41 -2.15 6.73
C ASP A 76 10.02 -1.61 6.36
N GLY A 77 9.94 -0.73 5.35
CA GLY A 77 8.67 -0.20 4.86
C GLY A 77 7.74 -1.28 4.29
N ILE A 78 8.30 -2.27 3.60
CA ILE A 78 7.54 -3.42 3.07
C ILE A 78 7.10 -4.33 4.23
N GLU A 79 7.97 -4.60 5.20
CA GLU A 79 7.63 -5.40 6.38
C GLU A 79 6.48 -4.76 7.17
N ASN A 80 6.52 -3.45 7.40
CA ASN A 80 5.42 -2.71 8.02
C ASN A 80 4.11 -2.86 7.24
N CYS A 81 4.15 -2.77 5.91
CA CYS A 81 2.96 -2.98 5.08
C CYS A 81 2.39 -4.39 5.26
N VAL A 82 3.24 -5.42 5.24
CA VAL A 82 2.84 -6.82 5.37
C VAL A 82 2.30 -7.11 6.77
N GLN A 83 2.99 -6.62 7.81
CA GLN A 83 2.61 -6.81 9.20
C GLN A 83 1.25 -6.18 9.47
N TYR A 84 1.03 -4.95 9.03
CA TYR A 84 -0.18 -4.18 9.35
C TYR A 84 -1.27 -4.22 8.27
N ILE A 85 -1.13 -5.04 7.22
CA ILE A 85 -2.12 -5.16 6.14
C ILE A 85 -3.55 -5.45 6.64
N HIS A 86 -3.68 -6.22 7.72
CA HIS A 86 -4.96 -6.63 8.29
C HIS A 86 -5.68 -5.50 9.06
N ASN A 87 -4.95 -4.46 9.46
CA ASN A 87 -5.50 -3.30 10.16
C ASN A 87 -6.21 -2.32 9.21
N PHE A 88 -5.98 -2.43 7.90
CA PHE A 88 -6.70 -1.64 6.92
C PHE A 88 -8.19 -2.03 6.90
N ASN A 89 -9.06 -1.04 7.12
CA ASN A 89 -10.50 -1.22 7.07
C ASN A 89 -11.11 -0.46 5.88
N PRO A 90 -11.57 -1.17 4.82
CA PRO A 90 -12.18 -0.54 3.65
C PRO A 90 -13.47 0.22 3.98
N GLU A 91 -14.20 -0.14 5.04
CA GLU A 91 -15.43 0.58 5.45
C GLU A 91 -15.12 1.96 6.03
N LYS A 92 -13.96 2.11 6.68
CA LYS A 92 -13.52 3.38 7.28
C LYS A 92 -12.73 4.25 6.29
N SER A 93 -11.97 3.65 5.39
CA SER A 93 -11.17 4.35 4.40
C SER A 93 -11.15 3.63 3.06
N GLN A 94 -11.48 4.37 2.00
CA GLN A 94 -11.41 3.90 0.60
C GLN A 94 -10.05 4.25 -0.05
N ASN A 95 -9.09 4.74 0.74
CA ASN A 95 -7.78 5.16 0.28
C ASN A 95 -6.67 4.36 0.96
N PRO A 96 -6.38 3.14 0.47
CA PRO A 96 -5.29 2.33 0.99
C PRO A 96 -3.93 3.02 0.79
N PHE A 97 -3.73 3.78 -0.30
CA PHE A 97 -2.47 4.49 -0.50
C PHE A 97 -2.13 5.41 0.69
N ALA A 98 -3.10 6.22 1.14
CA ALA A 98 -2.90 7.10 2.29
C ALA A 98 -2.54 6.33 3.56
N TYR A 99 -3.25 5.22 3.83
CA TYR A 99 -2.98 4.36 4.97
C TYR A 99 -1.55 3.80 4.95
N PHE A 100 -1.14 3.18 3.84
CA PHE A 100 0.19 2.55 3.74
C PHE A 100 1.32 3.57 3.75
N THR A 101 1.12 4.78 3.23
CA THR A 101 2.14 5.85 3.34
C THR A 101 2.29 6.43 4.75
N GLN A 102 1.34 6.18 5.66
CA GLN A 102 1.39 6.69 7.04
C GLN A 102 2.09 5.73 8.01
N ILE A 103 2.19 4.45 7.64
CA ILE A 103 2.79 3.40 8.49
C ILE A 103 4.23 3.04 8.05
N ILE A 104 4.75 3.72 7.03
CA ILE A 104 6.15 3.70 6.58
C ILE A 104 6.76 5.05 6.94
#